data_AF-A0A4Y2MJT3-F1
#
_entry.id   AF-A0A4Y2MJT3-F1
#
_cell.length_a   1.000
_cell.length_b   1.000
_cell.length_c   1.000
_cell.angle_alpha   90.00
_cell.angle_beta   90.00
_cell.angle_gamma   90.00
#
_symmetry.space_group_name_H-M   'P 1'
#
loop_
_entity.id
_entity.type
_entity.pdbx_description
1 polymer ?
#
loop_
_entity_poly.entity_id
_entity_poly.type
_entity_poly.pdbx_seq_one_letter_code
_entity_poly.pdbx_strand_id
1 'polypeptide(L)'
;MNTDEELIAKRWRTRIKAETLTQSQTRRERYAETHHLVRDRQSQRIHDEAIHFIDAQVETNIICQFRKSKNFAAERSSDGKFTSCCRKGKIKLEKPSDALSYDFLYSNFLLDLLRNPNNPDYKNFHDNILSYNSAVSFASMGTKVVDFSDGGTCVFKVQDHIRHRTSHIQSVNGQAPQYAQLYVIDSTQATKIRVNHPANEQCNLRIASNRKIKRGK
;
A
#
# COMPACT_ATOMS: atom_id res chain seq x y z
N MET A 1 22.03 -1.57 32.51
CA MET A 1 21.30 -0.38 32.04
C MET A 1 21.96 0.83 32.66
N ASN A 2 22.41 1.79 31.85
CA ASN A 2 23.34 2.85 32.25
C ASN A 2 22.60 3.93 33.06
N THR A 3 23.10 4.28 34.25
CA THR A 3 22.51 5.26 35.17
C THR A 3 22.36 6.67 34.57
N ASP A 4 23.16 6.99 33.56
CA ASP A 4 23.16 8.28 32.87
C ASP A 4 21.95 8.46 31.95
N GLU A 5 21.47 7.39 31.30
CA GLU A 5 20.30 7.46 30.42
C GLU A 5 19.01 7.69 31.22
N GLU A 6 18.91 7.10 32.41
CA GLU A 6 17.77 7.32 33.31
C GLU A 6 17.73 8.75 33.84
N LEU A 7 18.89 9.35 34.12
CA LEU A 7 19.00 10.73 34.55
C LEU A 7 18.57 11.70 33.42
N ILE A 8 19.00 11.42 32.18
CA ILE A 8 18.60 12.18 30.99
C ILE A 8 17.09 12.07 30.76
N ALA A 9 16.53 10.86 30.85
CA ALA A 9 15.11 10.63 30.68
C ALA A 9 14.27 11.33 31.77
N LYS A 10 14.72 11.32 33.03
CA LYS A 10 14.07 12.05 34.13
C LYS A 10 14.07 13.56 33.89
N ARG A 11 15.21 14.15 33.54
CA ARG A 11 15.32 15.58 33.21
C ARG A 11 14.42 15.97 32.03
N TRP A 12 14.37 15.12 31.00
CA TRP A 12 13.48 15.33 29.85
C TRP A 12 12.01 15.34 30.27
N ARG A 13 11.54 14.36 31.05
CA ARG A 13 10.16 14.28 31.54
C ARG A 13 9.76 15.49 32.37
N THR A 14 10.64 15.96 33.27
CA THR A 14 10.38 17.15 34.09
C THR A 14 10.25 18.40 33.22
N ARG A 15 11.10 18.55 32.20
CA ARG A 15 11.02 19.67 31.25
C ARG A 15 9.70 19.65 30.46
N ILE A 16 9.27 18.50 29.95
CA ILE A 16 8.01 18.36 29.20
C ILE A 16 6.80 18.76 30.05
N LYS A 17 6.78 18.39 31.35
CA LYS A 17 5.68 18.74 32.26
C LYS A 17 5.58 20.24 32.57
N ALA A 18 6.67 20.98 32.39
CA ALA A 18 6.75 22.42 32.64
C ALA A 18 6.68 23.27 31.34
N GLU A 19 6.55 22.65 30.16
CA GLU A 19 6.47 23.37 28.88
C GLU A 19 5.10 24.07 28.71
N THR A 20 5.13 25.31 28.26
CA THR A 20 3.93 26.02 27.79
C THR A 20 3.51 25.54 26.39
N LEU A 21 2.27 25.83 25.98
CA LEU A 21 1.74 25.41 24.67
C LEU A 21 2.63 25.89 23.51
N THR A 22 3.09 27.14 23.54
CA THR A 22 3.97 27.73 22.52
C THR A 22 5.33 27.04 22.48
N GLN A 23 5.93 26.75 23.65
CA GLN A 23 7.19 26.02 23.75
C GLN A 23 7.05 24.59 23.19
N SER A 24 5.91 23.94 23.44
CA SER A 24 5.59 22.62 22.90
C SER A 24 5.49 22.64 21.37
N GLN A 25 4.86 23.67 20.80
CA GLN A 25 4.73 23.84 19.34
C GLN A 25 6.10 24.08 18.69
N THR A 26 6.89 25.03 19.17
CA THR A 26 8.23 25.32 18.64
C THR A 26 9.15 24.10 18.72
N ARG A 27 9.05 23.31 19.79
CA ARG A 27 9.83 22.06 19.91
C ARG A 27 9.42 21.03 18.86
N ARG A 28 8.11 20.86 18.61
CA ARG A 28 7.60 19.95 17.57
C ARG A 28 8.06 20.37 16.18
N GLU A 29 8.05 21.68 15.90
CA GLU A 29 8.54 22.24 14.63
C GLU A 29 10.02 21.94 14.41
N ARG A 30 10.86 22.19 15.43
CA ARG A 30 12.31 21.87 15.35
C ARG A 30 12.57 20.38 15.17
N TYR A 31 11.81 19.51 15.83
CA TYR A 31 11.92 18.06 15.62
C TYR A 31 11.50 17.68 14.20
N ALA A 32 10.41 18.25 13.68
CA ALA A 32 9.94 18.01 12.33
C ALA A 32 10.98 18.45 11.28
N GLU A 33 11.61 19.62 11.47
CA GLU A 33 12.67 20.15 10.60
C GLU A 33 13.93 19.28 10.64
N THR A 34 14.35 18.85 11.83
CA THR A 34 15.50 17.94 11.97
C THR A 34 15.23 16.60 11.30
N HIS A 35 14.02 16.06 11.46
CA HIS A 35 13.59 14.85 10.77
C HIS A 35 13.53 15.03 9.25
N HIS A 36 13.17 16.23 8.76
CA HIS A 36 13.20 16.55 7.33
C HIS A 36 14.64 16.53 6.80
N LEU A 37 15.57 17.21 7.47
CA LEU A 37 16.97 17.29 7.05
C LEU A 37 17.69 15.93 7.02
N VAL A 38 17.49 15.10 8.06
CA VAL A 38 18.07 13.74 8.11
C VAL A 38 17.53 12.89 6.96
N ARG A 39 16.23 13.03 6.69
CA ARG A 39 15.55 12.31 5.62
C ARG A 39 16.04 12.77 4.24
N ASP A 40 16.25 14.07 4.03
CA ASP A 40 16.76 14.61 2.76
C ASP A 40 18.18 14.10 2.47
N ARG A 41 19.06 14.10 3.47
CA ARG A 41 20.41 13.52 3.35
C ARG A 41 20.38 12.02 3.02
N GLN A 42 19.43 11.28 3.61
CA GLN A 42 19.27 9.86 3.30
C GLN A 42 18.77 9.64 1.87
N SER A 43 17.87 10.50 1.37
CA SER A 43 17.44 10.47 -0.03
C SER A 43 18.54 10.81 -1.02
N GLN A 44 19.39 11.80 -0.71
CA GLN A 44 20.55 12.12 -1.54
C GLN A 44 21.50 10.93 -1.65
N ARG A 45 21.77 10.23 -0.55
CA ARG A 45 22.59 9.00 -0.57
C ARG A 45 22.00 7.90 -1.45
N ILE A 46 20.68 7.69 -1.40
CA ILE A 46 19.99 6.69 -2.24
C ILE A 46 20.03 7.10 -3.72
N HIS A 47 19.97 8.40 -4.02
CA HIS A 47 20.06 8.92 -5.38
C HIS A 47 21.46 8.72 -5.98
N ASP A 48 22.51 8.95 -5.19
CA ASP A 48 23.90 8.78 -5.61
C ASP A 48 24.28 7.29 -5.76
N GLU A 49 23.61 6.40 -5.04
CA GLU A 49 23.72 4.94 -5.15
C GLU A 49 22.78 4.38 -6.24
N ALA A 50 22.72 5.04 -7.40
CA ALA A 50 21.88 4.66 -8.51
C ALA A 50 22.08 3.17 -8.88
N ILE A 51 21.15 2.33 -8.43
CA ILE A 51 20.96 0.99 -8.98
C ILE A 51 20.60 1.20 -10.45
N HIS A 52 21.55 0.96 -11.35
CA HIS A 52 21.27 0.82 -12.77
C HIS A 52 20.34 -0.38 -12.95
N PHE A 53 19.03 -0.13 -12.92
CA PHE A 53 18.05 -1.05 -13.46
C PHE A 53 18.27 -1.07 -14.97
N ILE A 54 18.88 -2.13 -15.46
CA ILE A 54 18.78 -2.47 -16.87
C ILE A 54 17.32 -2.87 -17.06
N ASP A 55 16.55 -2.03 -17.76
CA ASP A 55 15.17 -2.29 -18.18
C ASP A 55 15.15 -3.40 -19.24
N ALA A 56 15.59 -4.60 -18.85
CA ALA A 56 15.21 -5.79 -19.57
C ALA A 56 13.71 -5.99 -19.33
N GLN A 57 12.95 -6.19 -20.39
CA GLN A 57 11.58 -6.69 -20.31
C GLN A 57 11.59 -8.05 -19.62
N VAL A 58 11.54 -8.08 -18.28
CA VAL A 58 11.60 -9.33 -17.53
C VAL A 58 10.17 -9.83 -17.33
N GLU A 59 9.75 -10.78 -18.13
CA GLU A 59 8.47 -11.45 -17.93
C GLU A 59 8.48 -12.29 -16.63
N THR A 60 7.48 -12.10 -15.77
CA THR A 60 7.28 -12.94 -14.57
C THR A 60 6.60 -14.25 -14.95
N ASN A 61 7.34 -15.18 -15.56
CA ASN A 61 6.76 -16.44 -16.06
C ASN A 61 7.11 -17.66 -15.22
N ILE A 62 8.01 -17.54 -14.23
CA ILE A 62 8.37 -18.69 -13.40
C ILE A 62 7.42 -18.83 -12.22
N ILE A 63 6.67 -19.94 -12.21
CA ILE A 63 5.71 -20.24 -11.16
C ILE A 63 6.42 -20.90 -9.98
N CYS A 64 6.26 -20.31 -8.79
CA CYS A 64 6.73 -20.92 -7.55
C CYS A 64 5.99 -22.24 -7.29
N GLN A 65 6.71 -23.35 -7.16
CA GLN A 65 6.10 -24.66 -6.95
C GLN A 65 5.22 -24.74 -5.69
N PHE A 66 5.59 -24.01 -4.63
CA PHE A 66 4.91 -24.02 -3.33
C PHE A 66 3.72 -23.08 -3.24
N ARG A 67 3.81 -21.90 -3.87
CA ARG A 67 2.85 -20.79 -3.69
C ARG A 67 2.05 -20.45 -4.94
N LYS A 68 2.45 -21.01 -6.08
CA LYS A 68 1.92 -20.71 -7.42
C LYS A 68 1.97 -19.22 -7.80
N SER A 69 2.76 -18.42 -7.08
CA SER A 69 3.03 -17.03 -7.48
C SER A 69 3.89 -17.02 -8.74
N LYS A 70 3.70 -16.00 -9.57
CA LYS A 70 4.60 -15.66 -10.67
C LYS A 70 5.78 -14.87 -10.11
N ASN A 71 7.00 -15.23 -10.49
CA ASN A 71 8.23 -14.61 -10.01
C ASN A 71 9.17 -14.38 -11.20
N PHE A 72 10.13 -13.48 -11.04
CA PHE A 72 11.14 -13.24 -12.07
C PHE A 72 12.16 -14.38 -12.10
N ALA A 73 12.71 -14.67 -13.28
CA ALA A 73 13.76 -15.67 -13.40
C ALA A 73 14.98 -15.37 -12.52
N ALA A 74 15.36 -14.09 -12.43
CA ALA A 74 16.47 -13.60 -11.61
C ALA A 74 16.28 -13.82 -10.10
N GLU A 75 15.04 -13.97 -9.63
CA GLU A 75 14.75 -14.23 -8.21
C GLU A 75 14.90 -15.72 -7.84
N ARG A 76 15.07 -16.59 -8.85
CA ARG A 76 15.22 -18.02 -8.65
C ARG A 76 16.66 -18.31 -8.23
N SER A 77 16.82 -18.85 -7.03
CA SER A 77 18.11 -19.32 -6.55
C SER A 77 18.59 -20.54 -7.35
N SER A 78 19.89 -20.86 -7.27
CA SER A 78 20.51 -22.00 -7.96
C SER A 78 19.88 -23.35 -7.63
N ASP A 79 19.28 -23.49 -6.44
CA ASP A 79 18.51 -24.67 -6.02
C ASP A 79 17.09 -24.74 -6.63
N GLY A 80 16.79 -23.85 -7.58
CA GLY A 80 15.52 -23.78 -8.27
C GLY A 80 14.37 -23.23 -7.43
N LYS A 81 14.63 -22.70 -6.23
CA LYS A 81 13.60 -22.21 -5.29
C LYS A 81 13.68 -20.69 -5.13
N PHE A 82 12.61 -20.12 -4.59
CA PHE A 82 12.48 -18.68 -4.38
C PHE A 82 12.60 -18.32 -2.90
N THR A 83 13.65 -17.59 -2.56
CA THR A 83 13.88 -17.10 -1.19
C THR A 83 12.91 -15.97 -0.85
N SER A 84 12.74 -15.00 -1.76
CA SER A 84 11.86 -13.83 -1.56
C SER A 84 10.38 -14.20 -1.50
N CYS A 85 9.94 -15.22 -2.24
CA CYS A 85 8.53 -15.63 -2.31
C CYS A 85 8.04 -16.35 -1.03
N CYS A 86 8.73 -17.41 -0.61
CA CYS A 86 8.28 -18.26 0.52
C CYS A 86 9.42 -18.81 1.36
N ARG A 87 10.59 -18.16 1.28
CA ARG A 87 11.83 -18.65 1.91
C ARG A 87 12.07 -20.13 1.58
N LYS A 88 11.98 -20.47 0.28
CA LYS A 88 12.18 -21.82 -0.23
C LYS A 88 11.19 -22.86 0.33
N GLY A 89 9.94 -22.46 0.53
CA GLY A 89 8.85 -23.31 1.03
C GLY A 89 8.71 -23.35 2.56
N LYS A 90 9.54 -22.60 3.30
CA LYS A 90 9.48 -22.52 4.76
C LYS A 90 8.27 -21.72 5.26
N ILE A 91 7.84 -20.70 4.51
CA ILE A 91 6.66 -19.92 4.85
C ILE A 91 5.43 -20.63 4.28
N LYS A 92 4.61 -21.19 5.19
CA LYS A 92 3.25 -21.63 4.91
C LYS A 92 2.31 -20.50 5.36
N LEU A 93 1.64 -19.82 4.43
CA LEU A 93 0.47 -19.03 4.84
C LEU A 93 -0.70 -19.98 4.92
N GLU A 94 -1.38 -19.95 6.05
CA GLU A 94 -2.68 -20.55 6.21
C GLU A 94 -3.65 -19.92 5.21
N LYS A 95 -4.66 -20.70 4.81
CA LYS A 95 -5.76 -20.12 4.06
C LYS A 95 -6.42 -19.07 4.96
N PRO A 96 -6.72 -17.87 4.44
CA PRO A 96 -7.51 -16.95 5.22
C PRO A 96 -8.82 -17.66 5.58
N SER A 97 -9.26 -17.58 6.83
CA SER A 97 -10.54 -18.11 7.30
C SER A 97 -11.36 -17.00 7.94
N ASP A 98 -12.69 -17.11 7.88
CA ASP A 98 -13.57 -16.15 8.54
C ASP A 98 -13.61 -16.38 10.07
N ALA A 99 -14.34 -15.53 10.77
CA ALA A 99 -14.49 -15.64 12.23
C ALA A 99 -15.15 -16.97 12.68
N LEU A 100 -15.78 -17.70 11.75
CA LEU A 100 -16.39 -19.00 11.97
C LEU A 100 -15.52 -20.16 11.47
N SER A 101 -14.23 -19.89 11.19
CA SER A 101 -13.25 -20.87 10.72
C SER A 101 -13.58 -21.55 9.39
N TYR A 102 -14.50 -21.00 8.61
CA TYR A 102 -14.64 -21.39 7.22
C TYR A 102 -13.48 -20.77 6.43
N ASP A 103 -12.79 -21.58 5.62
CA ASP A 103 -11.86 -21.06 4.61
C ASP A 103 -12.57 -19.89 3.89
N PHE A 104 -11.97 -18.69 3.90
CA PHE A 104 -12.31 -17.66 2.93
C PHE A 104 -12.09 -18.33 1.59
N LEU A 105 -13.19 -18.76 0.98
CA LEU A 105 -13.26 -18.80 -0.45
C LEU A 105 -12.95 -17.38 -0.84
N TYR A 106 -11.69 -17.13 -1.24
CA TYR A 106 -11.33 -16.03 -2.09
C TYR A 106 -12.45 -15.96 -3.10
N SER A 107 -13.31 -14.93 -3.01
CA SER A 107 -14.66 -15.01 -3.58
C SER A 107 -14.51 -15.57 -4.98
N ASN A 108 -15.13 -16.72 -5.28
CA ASN A 108 -14.93 -17.42 -6.57
C ASN A 108 -15.03 -16.42 -7.73
N PHE A 109 -15.88 -15.41 -7.55
CA PHE A 109 -15.93 -14.16 -8.30
C PHE A 109 -14.57 -13.51 -8.64
N LEU A 110 -13.74 -13.12 -7.66
CA LEU A 110 -12.42 -12.50 -7.90
C LEU A 110 -11.45 -13.44 -8.60
N LEU A 111 -11.47 -14.73 -8.27
CA LEU A 111 -10.62 -15.71 -8.94
C LEU A 111 -11.03 -15.90 -10.40
N ASP A 112 -12.32 -15.92 -10.67
CA ASP A 112 -12.91 -16.01 -12.00
C ASP A 112 -12.57 -14.76 -12.82
N LEU A 113 -12.69 -13.56 -12.23
CA LEU A 113 -12.23 -12.31 -12.86
C LEU A 113 -10.73 -12.28 -13.18
N LEU A 114 -9.90 -12.91 -12.33
CA LEU A 114 -8.46 -12.94 -12.53
C LEU A 114 -8.00 -14.00 -13.55
N ARG A 115 -8.73 -15.11 -13.69
CA ARG A 115 -8.23 -16.33 -14.36
C ARG A 115 -9.10 -16.87 -15.47
N ASN A 116 -10.36 -16.47 -15.59
CA ASN A 116 -11.28 -17.00 -16.58
C ASN A 116 -11.54 -15.96 -17.68
N PRO A 117 -10.88 -16.06 -18.85
CA PRO A 117 -11.10 -15.16 -19.98
C PRO A 117 -12.54 -15.18 -20.52
N ASN A 118 -13.31 -16.24 -20.24
CA ASN A 118 -14.71 -16.34 -20.65
C ASN A 118 -15.66 -15.58 -19.72
N ASN A 119 -15.20 -15.09 -18.57
CA ASN A 119 -16.02 -14.23 -17.73
C ASN A 119 -16.27 -12.89 -18.45
N PRO A 120 -17.52 -12.43 -18.60
CA PRO A 120 -17.84 -11.18 -19.30
C PRO A 120 -17.18 -9.94 -18.68
N ASP A 121 -16.86 -10.00 -17.40
CA ASP A 121 -16.22 -8.93 -16.64
C ASP A 121 -14.68 -9.01 -16.66
N TYR A 122 -14.09 -10.09 -17.22
CA TYR A 122 -12.63 -10.33 -17.22
C TYR A 122 -11.86 -9.17 -17.83
N LYS A 123 -12.23 -8.76 -19.05
CA LYS A 123 -11.52 -7.69 -19.77
C LYS A 123 -11.59 -6.37 -19.02
N ASN A 124 -12.78 -5.94 -18.59
CA ASN A 124 -12.96 -4.70 -17.84
C ASN A 124 -12.17 -4.73 -16.53
N PHE A 125 -12.14 -5.87 -15.84
CA PHE A 125 -11.40 -6.02 -14.60
C PHE A 125 -9.89 -5.86 -14.79
N HIS A 126 -9.31 -6.50 -15.81
CA HIS A 126 -7.88 -6.38 -16.11
C HIS A 126 -7.52 -4.98 -16.59
N ASP A 127 -8.30 -4.41 -17.51
CA ASP A 127 -8.07 -3.05 -18.05
C ASP A 127 -8.12 -1.97 -16.95
N ASN A 128 -8.94 -2.18 -15.91
CA ASN A 128 -9.16 -1.20 -14.83
C ASN A 128 -8.68 -1.66 -13.45
N ILE A 129 -7.79 -2.66 -13.37
CA ILE A 129 -7.38 -3.27 -12.10
C ILE A 129 -6.78 -2.25 -11.12
N LEU A 130 -6.07 -1.25 -11.66
CA LEU A 130 -5.49 -0.16 -10.88
C LEU A 130 -6.56 0.74 -10.27
N SER A 131 -7.60 1.10 -11.02
CA SER A 131 -8.75 1.87 -10.50
C SER A 131 -9.49 1.09 -9.43
N TYR A 132 -9.77 -0.20 -9.64
CA TYR A 132 -10.38 -1.06 -8.62
C TYR A 132 -9.57 -1.13 -7.33
N ASN A 133 -8.25 -1.28 -7.43
CA ASN A 133 -7.37 -1.34 -6.27
C ASN A 133 -7.26 0.02 -5.57
N SER A 134 -7.21 1.11 -6.33
CA SER A 134 -7.17 2.48 -5.80
C SER A 134 -8.45 2.84 -5.06
N ALA A 135 -9.62 2.45 -5.58
CA ALA A 135 -10.92 2.70 -4.97
C ALA A 135 -11.07 2.06 -3.57
N VAL A 136 -10.40 0.93 -3.32
CA VAL A 136 -10.40 0.22 -2.04
C VAL A 136 -9.08 0.38 -1.28
N SER A 137 -8.25 1.37 -1.65
CA SER A 137 -7.01 1.63 -0.95
C SER A 137 -7.27 2.41 0.34
N PHE A 138 -6.61 2.01 1.42
CA PHE A 138 -6.74 2.66 2.73
C PHE A 138 -6.00 4.00 2.80
N ALA A 139 -4.96 4.18 1.98
CA ALA A 139 -4.17 5.40 1.91
C ALA A 139 -3.77 5.65 0.47
N SER A 140 -3.58 6.92 0.13
CA SER A 140 -2.96 7.28 -1.15
C SER A 140 -1.44 7.22 -1.04
N MET A 141 -0.81 6.92 -2.17
CA MET A 141 0.63 7.07 -2.32
C MET A 141 0.90 8.48 -2.85
N GLY A 142 1.44 9.35 -1.98
CA GLY A 142 1.93 10.65 -2.40
C GLY A 142 3.36 10.50 -2.91
N THR A 143 3.54 10.44 -4.23
CA THR A 143 4.85 10.46 -4.89
C THR A 143 4.78 11.29 -6.16
N LYS A 144 5.91 11.93 -6.52
CA LYS A 144 6.09 12.45 -7.88
C LYS A 144 6.33 11.26 -8.79
N VAL A 145 5.35 10.94 -9.63
CA VAL A 145 5.46 9.90 -10.64
C VAL A 145 6.13 10.51 -11.86
N VAL A 146 7.25 9.93 -12.28
CA VAL A 146 7.83 10.19 -13.60
C VAL A 146 7.35 9.07 -14.51
N ASP A 147 6.70 9.44 -15.62
CA ASP A 147 6.21 8.50 -16.61
C ASP A 147 7.31 8.18 -17.62
N PHE A 148 7.51 6.89 -17.89
CA PHE A 148 8.43 6.41 -18.92
C PHE A 148 7.56 5.84 -20.04
N SER A 149 7.42 6.61 -21.11
CA SER A 149 6.59 6.30 -22.29
C SER A 149 7.20 5.22 -23.21
N ASP A 150 8.21 4.51 -22.75
CA ASP A 150 9.04 3.56 -23.47
C ASP A 150 8.58 2.11 -23.23
N GLY A 151 7.33 1.82 -23.63
CA GLY A 151 6.91 0.51 -24.15
C GLY A 151 7.05 -0.75 -23.25
N GLY A 152 7.28 -0.60 -21.94
CA GLY A 152 7.37 -1.70 -20.98
C GLY A 152 6.17 -1.82 -20.04
N THR A 153 6.02 -2.98 -19.38
CA THR A 153 5.04 -3.24 -18.30
C THR A 153 5.04 -2.07 -17.32
N CYS A 154 3.89 -1.43 -17.03
CA CYS A 154 3.80 -0.17 -16.27
C CYS A 154 4.73 -0.11 -15.05
N VAL A 155 5.92 0.45 -15.25
CA VAL A 155 6.87 0.77 -14.19
C VAL A 155 6.77 2.27 -13.99
N PHE A 156 6.36 2.71 -12.81
CA PHE A 156 6.48 4.11 -12.43
C PHE A 156 7.70 4.26 -11.54
N LYS A 157 8.53 5.27 -11.82
CA LYS A 157 9.63 5.64 -10.92
C LYS A 157 9.11 6.63 -9.89
N VAL A 158 9.28 6.26 -8.63
CA VAL A 158 9.04 7.15 -7.49
C VAL A 158 10.27 8.04 -7.36
N GLN A 159 10.11 9.33 -7.62
CA GLN A 159 11.11 10.34 -7.23
C GLN A 159 10.75 10.82 -5.82
N ASP A 160 11.77 10.90 -4.94
CA ASP A 160 11.66 11.32 -3.52
C ASP A 160 11.02 10.28 -2.56
N HIS A 161 10.42 10.74 -1.47
CA HIS A 161 9.81 9.87 -0.45
C HIS A 161 8.41 9.42 -0.81
N ILE A 162 8.17 8.12 -0.64
CA ILE A 162 6.81 7.58 -0.51
C ILE A 162 6.21 8.10 0.80
N ARG A 163 5.24 9.01 0.72
CA ARG A 163 4.42 9.42 1.86
C ARG A 163 3.05 8.76 1.72
N HIS A 164 2.65 7.96 2.71
CA HIS A 164 1.25 7.54 2.83
C HIS A 164 0.43 8.77 3.23
N ARG A 165 -0.40 9.27 2.32
CA ARG A 165 -1.37 10.31 2.65
C ARG A 165 -2.64 9.61 3.10
N THR A 166 -2.75 9.40 4.41
CA THR A 166 -4.03 9.12 5.05
C THR A 166 -4.77 10.45 5.17
N SER A 167 -5.98 10.51 4.62
CA SER A 167 -6.88 11.64 4.80
C SER A 167 -7.14 11.85 6.31
N HIS A 168 -7.35 13.11 6.73
CA HIS A 168 -7.82 13.39 8.08
C HIS A 168 -9.12 12.62 8.34
N ILE A 169 -9.35 12.09 9.54
CA ILE A 169 -10.59 11.33 9.82
C ILE A 169 -11.85 12.18 9.61
N GLN A 170 -11.76 13.48 9.89
CA GLN A 170 -12.81 14.45 9.62
C GLN A 170 -12.67 14.99 8.19
N SER A 171 -13.79 15.14 7.48
CA SER A 171 -13.79 15.82 6.18
C SER A 171 -13.37 17.27 6.40
N VAL A 172 -12.27 17.67 5.78
CA VAL A 172 -11.83 19.06 5.79
C VAL A 172 -12.53 19.74 4.61
N ASN A 173 -13.27 20.82 4.87
CA ASN A 173 -13.85 21.72 3.86
C ASN A 173 -14.91 21.11 2.92
N GLY A 174 -15.81 20.24 3.42
CA GLY A 174 -16.96 19.75 2.63
C GLY A 174 -16.60 18.78 1.49
N GLN A 175 -15.34 18.34 1.41
CA GLN A 175 -14.89 17.36 0.43
C GLN A 175 -15.50 15.98 0.68
N ALA A 176 -15.74 15.23 -0.41
CA ALA A 176 -16.22 13.86 -0.32
C ALA A 176 -15.20 12.96 0.42
N PRO A 177 -15.64 12.00 1.26
CA PRO A 177 -14.74 11.09 1.96
C PRO A 177 -13.82 10.29 1.02
N GLN A 178 -12.54 10.16 1.38
CA GLN A 178 -11.53 9.42 0.62
C GLN A 178 -10.68 8.52 1.53
N TYR A 179 -10.13 7.43 0.97
CA TYR A 179 -9.17 6.54 1.63
C TYR A 179 -9.68 6.03 3.00
N ALA A 180 -8.92 6.24 4.08
CA ALA A 180 -9.26 5.82 5.44
C ALA A 180 -10.65 6.30 5.90
N GLN A 181 -11.13 7.47 5.45
CA GLN A 181 -12.46 7.99 5.79
C GLN A 181 -13.59 7.06 5.29
N LEU A 182 -13.37 6.32 4.20
CA LEU A 182 -14.36 5.39 3.65
C LEU A 182 -14.55 4.12 4.50
N TYR A 183 -13.72 3.91 5.52
CA TYR A 183 -13.78 2.75 6.42
C TYR A 183 -14.48 3.06 7.74
N VAL A 184 -14.68 4.34 8.06
CA VAL A 184 -15.39 4.78 9.28
C VAL A 184 -16.89 4.99 9.04
N ILE A 185 -17.31 5.25 7.80
CA ILE A 185 -18.72 5.42 7.41
C ILE A 185 -19.41 4.08 7.08
N ASP A 186 -20.73 4.12 6.84
CA ASP A 186 -21.48 2.94 6.42
C ASP A 186 -20.94 2.34 5.11
N SER A 187 -20.92 1.01 5.04
CA SER A 187 -20.37 0.27 3.90
C SER A 187 -21.08 0.58 2.58
N THR A 188 -22.41 0.80 2.61
CA THR A 188 -23.20 1.13 1.43
C THR A 188 -22.92 2.55 0.98
N GLN A 189 -22.80 3.48 1.92
CA GLN A 189 -22.42 4.87 1.63
C GLN A 189 -21.01 4.94 1.02
N ALA A 190 -20.05 4.20 1.59
CA ALA A 190 -18.69 4.13 1.07
C ALA A 190 -18.63 3.55 -0.35
N THR A 191 -19.42 2.51 -0.65
CA THR A 191 -19.52 1.96 -2.01
C THR A 191 -20.05 3.00 -2.99
N LYS A 192 -21.11 3.75 -2.64
CA LYS A 192 -21.65 4.82 -3.50
C LYS A 192 -20.60 5.89 -3.81
N ILE A 193 -19.84 6.33 -2.79
CA ILE A 193 -18.78 7.32 -2.98
C ILE A 193 -17.69 6.79 -3.92
N ARG A 194 -17.24 5.53 -3.73
CA ARG A 194 -16.23 4.91 -4.60
C ARG A 194 -16.70 4.81 -6.05
N VAL A 195 -17.93 4.34 -6.25
CA VAL A 195 -18.54 4.14 -7.58
C VAL A 195 -18.70 5.46 -8.33
N ASN A 196 -19.09 6.52 -7.64
CA ASN A 196 -19.32 7.83 -8.27
C ASN A 196 -18.04 8.65 -8.45
N HIS A 197 -16.87 8.11 -8.07
CA HIS A 197 -15.60 8.82 -8.22
C HIS A 197 -15.17 8.83 -9.70
N PRO A 198 -14.79 9.99 -10.28
CA PRO A 198 -14.45 10.10 -11.71
C PRO A 198 -13.39 9.10 -12.19
N ALA A 199 -12.36 8.82 -11.37
CA ALA A 199 -11.32 7.83 -11.68
C ALA A 199 -11.83 6.38 -11.84
N ASN A 200 -13.08 6.11 -11.46
CA ASN A 200 -13.72 4.79 -11.55
C ASN A 200 -14.84 4.75 -12.59
N GLU A 201 -15.00 5.77 -13.44
CA GLU A 201 -16.05 5.83 -14.46
C GLU A 201 -16.04 4.62 -15.41
N GLN A 202 -14.85 4.13 -15.74
CA GLN A 202 -14.65 2.96 -16.60
C GLN A 202 -14.81 1.61 -15.85
N CYS A 203 -14.97 1.64 -14.52
CA CYS A 203 -15.14 0.44 -13.72
C CYS A 203 -16.58 -0.08 -13.81
N ASN A 204 -16.74 -1.37 -14.08
CA ASN A 204 -18.00 -2.08 -13.91
C ASN A 204 -18.48 -2.04 -12.44
N LEU A 205 -19.66 -1.45 -12.26
CA LEU A 205 -20.34 -1.28 -10.98
C LEU A 205 -20.56 -2.59 -10.23
N ARG A 206 -20.83 -3.70 -10.94
CA ARG A 206 -21.05 -5.02 -10.35
C ARG A 206 -19.82 -5.49 -9.59
N ILE A 207 -18.63 -5.26 -10.16
CA ILE A 207 -17.34 -5.61 -9.55
C ILE A 207 -17.05 -4.70 -8.37
N ALA A 208 -17.23 -3.39 -8.54
CA ALA A 208 -16.99 -2.39 -7.49
C ALA A 208 -17.91 -2.61 -6.27
N SER A 209 -19.14 -3.07 -6.50
CA SER A 209 -20.16 -3.29 -5.46
C SER A 209 -20.02 -4.61 -4.71
N ASN A 210 -19.43 -5.64 -5.34
CA ASN A 210 -19.23 -6.96 -4.72
C ASN A 210 -18.08 -7.02 -3.70
N ARG A 211 -17.29 -5.95 -3.56
CA ARG A 211 -16.22 -5.83 -2.56
C ARG A 211 -16.70 -5.27 -1.22
N LYS A 212 -17.97 -5.47 -0.84
CA LYS A 212 -18.47 -5.07 0.47
C LYS A 212 -17.67 -5.78 1.57
N ILE A 213 -16.96 -4.99 2.38
CA ILE A 213 -16.39 -5.46 3.63
C ILE A 213 -17.57 -5.68 4.57
N LYS A 214 -18.01 -6.94 4.70
CA LYS A 214 -19.00 -7.30 5.72
C LYS A 214 -18.36 -6.99 7.07
N ARG A 215 -18.91 -6.03 7.82
CA ARG A 215 -18.57 -5.88 9.23
C ARG A 215 -18.95 -7.19 9.91
N GLY A 216 -17.98 -7.86 10.52
CA GLY A 216 -18.26 -8.93 11.46
C GLY A 216 -19.17 -8.36 12.55
N LYS A 217 -20.30 -9.02 12.77
CA LYS A 217 -21.07 -8.81 14.00
C LYS A 217 -20.34 -9.50 15.14
#